data_AF-A0A4Y8C7K4-F1
#
_entry.id   AF-A0A4Y8C7K4-F1
#
_cell.length_a   1.000
_cell.length_b   1.000
_cell.length_c   1.000
_cell.angle_alpha   90.00
_cell.angle_beta   90.00
_cell.angle_gamma   90.00
#
_symmetry.space_group_name_H-M   'P 1'
#
loop_
_entity.id
_entity.type
_entity.pdbx_description
1 polymer ?
#
loop_
_entity_poly.entity_id
_entity_poly.type
_entity_poly.pdbx_seq_one_letter_code
_entity_poly.pdbx_strand_id
1 'polypeptide(L)'
;LALNFEISSTNYAKMILDNELLDFKANPCETLFPKVEKALLKQETKKEESSKIKIDDFAKIEIKVAKVLDCQNIEGSEKLLKFQLELDDKEIRQVLSGIAKHYKASDLIGKQVCIISNL
;
A
#
# COMPACT_ATOMS: atom_id res chain seq x y z
N LEU A 1 17.21 -20.19 24.18
CA LEU A 1 18.02 -21.06 23.29
C LEU A 1 17.36 -22.44 23.25
N ALA A 2 17.07 -22.97 22.06
CA ALA A 2 16.32 -24.23 21.90
C ALA A 2 17.02 -25.48 22.49
N LEU A 3 18.29 -25.36 22.86
CA LEU A 3 19.14 -26.49 23.25
C LEU A 3 19.28 -26.68 24.77
N ASN A 4 18.62 -25.87 25.60
CA ASN A 4 18.54 -26.01 27.07
C ASN A 4 19.87 -26.23 27.81
N PHE A 5 21.02 -25.82 27.24
CA PHE A 5 22.32 -25.77 27.92
C PHE A 5 22.88 -24.34 27.90
N GLU A 6 23.64 -24.00 28.93
CA GLU A 6 24.39 -22.75 28.98
C GLU A 6 25.77 -22.93 28.35
N ILE A 7 26.14 -21.99 27.48
CA ILE A 7 27.48 -21.95 26.87
C ILE A 7 28.44 -21.42 27.95
N SER A 8 29.15 -22.34 28.62
CA SER A 8 30.14 -22.04 29.64
C SER A 8 31.44 -22.82 29.40
N SER A 9 32.57 -22.29 29.87
CA SER A 9 33.88 -22.94 29.72
C SER A 9 33.93 -24.32 30.38
N THR A 10 33.21 -24.48 31.49
CA THR A 10 33.12 -25.75 32.23
C THR A 10 32.36 -26.81 31.43
N ASN A 11 31.32 -26.42 30.69
CA ASN A 11 30.55 -27.34 29.83
C ASN A 11 31.31 -27.69 28.56
N TYR A 12 32.08 -26.76 27.98
CA TYR A 12 32.94 -27.04 26.83
C TYR A 12 34.00 -28.11 27.13
N ALA A 13 34.66 -28.03 28.30
CA ALA A 13 35.65 -29.02 28.70
C ALA A 13 35.04 -30.43 28.78
N LYS A 14 33.90 -30.57 29.47
CA LYS A 14 33.22 -31.87 29.62
C LYS A 14 32.69 -32.44 28.30
N MET A 15 32.07 -31.60 27.46
CA MET A 15 31.41 -32.05 26.24
C MET A 15 32.37 -32.29 25.07
N ILE A 16 33.46 -31.52 24.97
CA ILE A 16 34.37 -31.53 23.81
C ILE A 16 35.70 -32.20 24.12
N LEU A 17 36.26 -32.03 25.31
CA LEU A 17 37.54 -32.65 25.68
C LEU A 17 37.33 -34.03 26.29
N ASP A 18 36.35 -34.18 27.17
CA ASP A 18 36.07 -35.43 27.89
C ASP A 18 35.02 -36.31 27.17
N ASN A 19 34.47 -35.84 26.05
CA ASN A 19 33.52 -36.55 25.17
C ASN A 19 32.25 -37.07 25.89
N GLU A 20 31.85 -36.42 26.99
CA GLU A 20 30.65 -36.77 27.74
C GLU A 20 29.39 -36.28 26.99
N LEU A 21 28.56 -37.23 26.55
CA LEU A 21 27.26 -36.96 25.94
C LEU A 21 26.22 -36.65 27.02
N LEU A 22 25.69 -35.43 27.03
CA LEU A 22 24.50 -35.08 27.81
C LEU A 22 23.24 -35.65 27.14
N ASP A 23 22.27 -36.10 27.96
CA ASP A 23 20.94 -36.52 27.52
C ASP A 23 20.17 -35.33 26.91
N PHE A 24 20.45 -35.04 25.64
CA PHE A 24 19.85 -33.96 24.89
C PHE A 24 18.39 -34.27 24.55
N LYS A 25 17.46 -33.51 25.13
CA LYS A 25 16.03 -33.55 24.78
C LYS A 25 15.67 -32.27 24.05
N ALA A 26 15.53 -32.35 22.73
CA ALA A 26 15.04 -31.26 21.91
C ALA A 26 13.55 -30.99 22.25
N ASN A 27 13.25 -29.77 22.68
CA ASN A 27 11.87 -29.33 22.85
C ASN A 27 11.39 -28.62 21.58
N PRO A 28 10.16 -28.87 21.11
CA PRO A 28 9.61 -28.17 19.96
C PRO A 28 9.49 -26.67 20.26
N CYS A 29 10.13 -25.85 19.42
CA CYS A 29 10.07 -24.39 19.51
C CYS A 29 8.80 -23.89 18.81
N GLU A 30 8.13 -22.90 19.40
CA GLU A 30 6.99 -22.25 18.75
C GLU A 30 7.42 -21.56 17.46
N THR A 31 6.59 -21.66 16.42
CA THR A 31 6.87 -21.05 15.13
C THR A 31 6.80 -19.53 15.24
N LEU A 32 7.94 -18.85 15.06
CA LEU A 32 8.07 -17.38 15.13
C LEU A 32 7.16 -16.62 14.15
N PHE A 33 6.74 -17.27 13.06
CA PHE A 33 5.84 -16.69 12.05
C PHE A 33 4.76 -17.70 11.66
N PRO A 34 3.57 -17.69 12.30
CA PRO A 34 2.46 -18.52 11.87
C PRO A 34 2.02 -18.11 10.47
N LYS A 35 1.74 -19.10 9.61
CA LYS A 35 1.36 -18.88 8.21
C LYS A 35 -0.04 -18.23 8.17
N VAL A 36 -0.10 -16.90 8.00
CA VAL A 36 -1.36 -16.15 7.93
C VAL A 36 -1.96 -16.30 6.53
N GLU A 37 -2.82 -17.31 6.32
CA GLU A 37 -3.42 -17.53 4.99
C GLU A 37 -4.85 -16.97 4.82
N LYS A 38 -5.59 -16.62 5.89
CA LYS A 38 -7.05 -16.36 5.73
C LYS A 38 -7.65 -15.11 6.39
N ALA A 39 -7.00 -14.49 7.38
CA ALA A 39 -7.65 -13.39 8.12
C ALA A 39 -7.61 -12.02 7.40
N LEU A 40 -6.72 -11.84 6.41
CA LEU A 40 -6.53 -10.53 5.74
C LEU A 40 -7.27 -10.39 4.40
N LEU A 41 -7.93 -11.46 3.90
CA LEU A 41 -8.60 -11.44 2.58
C LEU A 41 -10.09 -11.09 2.62
N LYS A 42 -10.68 -10.85 3.80
CA LYS A 42 -12.12 -10.56 3.91
C LYS A 42 -12.41 -9.06 3.85
N GLN A 43 -12.05 -8.42 2.74
CA GLN A 43 -12.75 -7.20 2.30
C GLN A 43 -13.83 -7.64 1.32
N GLU A 44 -15.07 -7.73 1.78
CA GLU A 44 -16.22 -7.98 0.92
C GLU A 44 -16.41 -6.77 0.00
N THR A 45 -15.77 -6.82 -1.17
CA THR A 45 -16.05 -5.91 -2.27
C THR A 45 -17.41 -6.31 -2.81
N LYS A 46 -18.43 -5.51 -2.47
CA LYS A 46 -19.76 -5.58 -3.09
C LYS A 46 -19.58 -5.41 -4.59
N LYS A 47 -19.57 -6.52 -5.33
CA LYS A 47 -19.46 -6.54 -6.79
C LYS A 47 -20.79 -6.05 -7.35
N GLU A 48 -20.93 -4.75 -7.48
CA GLU A 48 -21.96 -4.18 -8.34
C GLU A 48 -21.60 -4.59 -9.77
N GLU A 49 -22.35 -5.55 -10.31
CA GLU A 49 -22.24 -5.92 -11.73
C GLU A 49 -22.80 -4.77 -12.55
N SER A 50 -21.97 -3.77 -12.81
CA SER A 50 -22.25 -2.76 -13.81
C SER A 50 -22.35 -3.43 -15.18
N SER A 51 -23.30 -2.97 -16.00
CA SER A 51 -23.41 -3.41 -17.39
C SER A 51 -22.09 -3.14 -18.12
N LYS A 52 -21.57 -4.15 -18.82
CA LYS A 52 -20.35 -3.99 -19.60
C LYS A 52 -20.61 -3.07 -20.79
N ILE A 53 -19.75 -2.07 -20.98
CA ILE A 53 -19.73 -1.23 -22.18
C ILE A 53 -18.92 -1.90 -23.30
N LYS A 54 -19.11 -1.45 -24.54
CA LYS A 54 -18.28 -1.88 -25.66
C LYS A 54 -16.92 -1.20 -25.61
N ILE A 55 -15.91 -1.83 -26.22
CA ILE A 55 -14.57 -1.26 -26.33
C ILE A 55 -14.57 0.06 -27.11
N ASP A 56 -15.46 0.20 -28.11
CA ASP A 56 -15.61 1.41 -28.91
C ASP A 56 -16.07 2.61 -28.06
N ASP A 57 -16.84 2.37 -27.00
CA ASP A 57 -17.28 3.45 -26.10
C ASP A 57 -16.16 3.90 -25.18
N PHE A 58 -15.28 2.99 -24.77
CA PHE A 58 -14.07 3.34 -24.03
C PHE A 58 -13.07 4.12 -24.91
N ALA A 59 -12.94 3.74 -26.19
CA ALA A 59 -12.06 4.42 -27.13
C ALA A 59 -12.44 5.88 -27.42
N LYS A 60 -13.71 6.26 -27.18
CA LYS A 60 -14.18 7.65 -27.28
C LYS A 60 -13.71 8.53 -26.12
N ILE A 61 -13.23 7.97 -25.00
CA ILE A 61 -12.83 8.74 -23.82
C ILE A 61 -11.33 9.07 -23.92
N GLU A 62 -10.98 10.35 -23.89
CA GLU A 62 -9.59 10.80 -23.97
C GLU A 62 -9.00 10.97 -22.56
N ILE A 63 -8.34 9.92 -22.06
CA ILE A 63 -7.66 9.94 -20.76
C ILE A 63 -6.22 10.40 -20.94
N LYS A 64 -5.85 11.52 -20.33
CA LYS A 64 -4.49 12.07 -20.33
C LYS A 64 -3.91 12.12 -18.91
N VAL A 65 -2.58 12.09 -18.80
CA VAL A 65 -1.87 12.34 -17.54
C VAL A 65 -1.61 13.84 -17.43
N ALA A 66 -1.85 14.41 -16.26
CA ALA A 66 -1.60 15.81 -15.98
C ALA A 66 -0.84 15.98 -14.66
N LYS A 67 -0.03 17.02 -14.58
CA LYS A 67 0.70 17.40 -13.37
C LYS A 67 -0.10 18.43 -12.59
N VAL A 68 -0.22 18.24 -11.28
CA VAL A 68 -0.86 19.22 -10.40
C VAL A 68 0.10 20.39 -10.19
N LEU A 69 -0.26 21.56 -10.70
CA LEU A 69 0.47 22.81 -10.46
C LEU A 69 0.03 23.48 -9.16
N ASP A 70 -1.27 23.53 -8.94
CA ASP A 70 -1.86 24.13 -7.75
C ASP A 70 -3.10 23.36 -7.31
N CYS A 71 -3.33 23.33 -6.01
CA CYS A 71 -4.50 22.71 -5.40
C CYS A 71 -4.94 23.54 -4.20
N GLN A 72 -6.21 23.94 -4.18
CA GLN A 72 -6.77 24.80 -3.12
C GLN A 72 -8.13 24.29 -2.65
N ASN A 73 -8.46 24.56 -1.39
CA ASN A 73 -9.81 24.35 -0.87
C ASN A 73 -10.74 25.45 -1.38
N ILE A 74 -12.00 25.10 -1.64
CA ILE A 74 -13.00 26.04 -2.15
C ILE A 74 -13.79 26.63 -0.98
N GLU A 75 -13.91 27.95 -0.94
CA GLU A 75 -14.81 28.64 -0.02
C GLU A 75 -16.27 28.24 -0.32
N GLY A 76 -16.96 27.67 0.66
CA GLY A 76 -18.34 27.20 0.52
C GLY A 76 -18.50 25.70 0.24
N SER A 77 -17.42 24.93 0.09
CA SER A 77 -17.51 23.47 0.02
C SER A 77 -16.39 22.76 0.77
N GLU A 78 -16.74 22.06 1.85
CA GLU A 78 -15.79 21.25 2.64
C GLU A 78 -15.38 19.95 1.94
N LYS A 79 -16.05 19.58 0.83
CA LYS A 79 -15.82 18.31 0.13
C LYS A 79 -15.01 18.48 -1.16
N LEU A 80 -14.93 19.69 -1.70
CA LEU A 80 -14.33 19.95 -3.00
C LEU A 80 -12.93 20.58 -2.87
N LEU A 81 -12.03 20.13 -3.71
CA LEU A 81 -10.73 20.74 -3.98
C LEU A 81 -10.72 21.27 -5.40
N LYS A 82 -10.10 22.43 -5.59
CA LYS A 82 -9.87 23.07 -6.88
C LYS A 82 -8.44 22.81 -7.31
N PHE A 83 -8.28 22.17 -8.46
CA PHE A 83 -6.99 21.85 -9.07
C PHE A 83 -6.71 22.76 -10.25
N GLN A 84 -5.44 23.15 -10.41
CA GLN A 84 -4.86 23.61 -11.66
C GLN A 84 -3.92 22.51 -12.16
N LEU A 85 -4.28 21.90 -13.28
CA LEU A 85 -3.58 20.76 -13.86
C LEU A 85 -2.91 21.19 -15.17
N GLU A 86 -1.63 20.90 -15.33
CA GLU A 86 -0.91 21.06 -16.59
C GLU A 86 -0.89 19.75 -17.34
N LEU A 87 -1.40 19.75 -18.57
CA LEU A 87 -1.32 18.64 -19.50
C LEU A 87 0.00 18.68 -20.26
N ASP A 88 0.35 17.57 -20.93
CA ASP A 88 1.59 17.47 -21.73
C ASP A 88 1.72 18.55 -22.80
N ASP A 89 0.58 19.04 -23.33
CA ASP A 89 0.49 20.12 -24.32
C ASP A 89 0.73 21.53 -23.73
N LYS A 90 1.13 21.62 -22.45
CA LYS A 90 1.24 22.86 -21.63
C LYS A 90 -0.07 23.62 -21.44
N GLU A 91 -1.19 22.99 -21.76
CA GLU A 91 -2.51 23.52 -21.46
C GLU A 91 -2.78 23.38 -19.96
N ILE A 92 -3.21 24.47 -19.32
CA ILE A 92 -3.60 24.47 -17.91
C ILE A 92 -5.13 24.39 -17.84
N ARG A 93 -5.63 23.37 -17.16
CA ARG A 93 -7.07 23.18 -16.91
C ARG A 93 -7.41 23.24 -15.44
N GLN A 94 -8.56 23.85 -15.18
CA GLN A 94 -9.14 23.88 -13.85
C GLN A 94 -10.12 22.72 -13.67
N VAL A 95 -9.93 21.92 -12.61
CA VAL A 95 -10.81 20.79 -12.28
C VAL A 95 -11.24 20.86 -10.81
N LEU A 96 -12.49 20.55 -10.53
CA LEU A 96 -12.98 20.42 -9.16
C LEU A 96 -13.17 18.93 -8.82
N SER A 97 -12.59 18.47 -7.71
CA SER A 97 -12.72 17.08 -7.27
C SER A 97 -13.21 16.97 -5.84
N GLY A 98 -14.12 16.02 -5.59
CA GLY A 98 -14.78 15.77 -4.31
C GLY A 98 -13.97 14.98 -3.29
N ILE A 99 -12.65 15.12 -3.29
CA ILE A 99 -11.72 14.29 -2.49
C ILE A 99 -11.14 15.02 -1.27
N ALA A 100 -11.65 16.20 -0.91
CA ALA A 100 -11.10 17.02 0.18
C ALA A 100 -11.09 16.31 1.55
N LYS A 101 -11.98 15.33 1.76
CA LYS A 101 -12.05 14.54 3.00
C LYS A 101 -10.92 13.51 3.14
N HIS A 102 -10.32 13.10 2.02
CA HIS A 102 -9.34 12.03 1.98
C HIS A 102 -7.91 12.55 1.78
N TYR A 103 -7.76 13.70 1.12
CA TYR A 103 -6.46 14.29 0.81
C TYR A 103 -6.41 15.76 1.16
N LYS A 104 -5.25 16.20 1.69
CA LYS A 104 -4.95 17.62 1.86
C LYS A 104 -4.44 18.19 0.54
N ALA A 105 -4.80 19.44 0.26
CA ALA A 105 -4.43 20.13 -0.97
C ALA A 105 -2.90 20.21 -1.18
N SER A 106 -2.15 20.47 -0.10
CA SER A 106 -0.67 20.52 -0.09
C SER A 106 -0.02 19.24 -0.61
N ASP A 107 -0.62 18.09 -0.31
CA ASP A 107 -0.03 16.78 -0.58
C ASP A 107 -0.25 16.35 -2.03
N LEU A 108 -1.05 17.10 -2.79
CA LEU A 108 -1.40 16.82 -4.18
C LEU A 108 -0.58 17.65 -5.16
N ILE A 109 0.00 18.77 -4.72
CA ILE A 109 0.84 19.63 -5.56
C ILE A 109 2.07 18.84 -6.04
N GLY A 110 2.36 18.91 -7.33
CA GLY A 110 3.48 18.20 -7.97
C GLY A 110 3.21 16.73 -8.29
N LYS A 111 2.08 16.15 -7.87
CA LYS A 111 1.70 14.78 -8.24
C LYS A 111 1.15 14.72 -9.67
N GLN A 112 1.22 13.53 -10.26
CA GLN A 112 0.58 13.22 -11.53
C GLN A 112 -0.79 12.58 -11.28
N VAL A 113 -1.80 13.02 -12.04
CA VAL A 113 -3.17 12.53 -11.97
C VAL A 113 -3.69 12.24 -13.37
N CYS A 114 -4.67 11.34 -13.49
CA CYS A 114 -5.36 11.08 -14.76
C CYS A 114 -6.60 11.98 -14.86
N ILE A 115 -6.77 12.62 -16.03
CA ILE A 115 -7.91 13.48 -16.35
C ILE A 115 -8.56 12.99 -17.65
N ILE A 116 -9.89 13.10 -17.72
CA ILE A 116 -10.62 12.97 -19.00
C ILE A 116 -10.60 14.34 -19.67
N SER A 117 -9.90 14.45 -20.79
CA SER A 117 -9.62 15.72 -21.47
C SER A 117 -10.70 16.14 -22.47
N ASN A 118 -11.59 15.22 -22.87
CA ASN A 118 -12.69 15.48 -23.80
C ASN A 118 -14.07 15.51 -23.11
N LEU A 119 -14.11 16.03 -21.87
CA LEU A 119 -15.33 16.37 -21.14
C LEU A 119 -15.96 17.67 -21.63
#